data_AF-A0A238UWB5-F1
#
_entry.id   AF-A0A238UWB5-F1
#
_cell.length_a   1.000
_cell.length_b   1.000
_cell.length_c   1.000
_cell.angle_alpha   90.00
_cell.angle_beta   90.00
_cell.angle_gamma   90.00
#
_symmetry.space_group_name_H-M   'P 1'
#
loop_
_entity.id
_entity.type
_entity.pdbx_description
1 polymer ?
#
loop_
_entity_poly.entity_id
_entity_poly.type
_entity_poly.pdbx_seq_one_letter_code
_entity_poly.pdbx_strand_id
1 'polypeptide(L)'
;MTDANATEGDAGGADGAASGRAALRRIALGETGFERATVWSAVGLALSYVAFDATAAVGVGAPATTGVLAAVAAVGAVAFAATGAGALPTALLAYGPFAGTLLRGLGPTPYAVPGGLGGPPLSAVTAPLALAAAAAVAVGFAAAVVGFLVGRIRE
;
A
#
# COMPACT_ATOMS: atom_id res chain seq x y z
N MET A 1 9.61 14.97 -56.15
CA MET A 1 10.47 15.17 -54.97
C MET A 1 9.58 14.90 -53.78
N THR A 2 9.79 13.74 -53.17
CA THR A 2 8.81 12.97 -52.41
C THR A 2 8.85 13.35 -50.92
N ASP A 3 7.73 13.81 -50.38
CA ASP A 3 7.50 13.90 -48.94
C ASP A 3 7.14 12.51 -48.40
N ALA A 4 8.15 11.66 -48.20
CA ALA A 4 7.98 10.32 -47.60
C ALA A 4 8.38 10.27 -46.11
N ASN A 5 8.94 11.35 -45.56
CA ASN A 5 9.62 11.32 -44.25
C ASN A 5 8.72 11.75 -43.06
N ALA A 6 7.47 12.16 -43.30
CA ALA A 6 6.60 12.70 -42.26
C ALA A 6 5.73 11.63 -41.54
N THR A 7 5.53 10.46 -42.14
CA THR A 7 4.61 9.42 -41.60
C THR A 7 5.30 8.36 -40.76
N GLU A 8 6.60 8.14 -40.90
CA GLU A 8 7.34 7.13 -40.11
C GLU A 8 7.66 7.62 -38.68
N GLY A 9 7.80 8.93 -38.47
CA GLY A 9 8.09 9.52 -37.16
C GLY A 9 6.91 9.47 -36.17
N ASP A 10 5.67 9.49 -36.67
CA ASP A 10 4.45 9.50 -35.84
C ASP A 10 4.04 8.08 -35.41
N ALA A 11 4.21 7.08 -36.29
CA ALA A 11 3.92 5.68 -36.00
C ALA A 11 4.86 5.09 -34.92
N GLY A 12 6.16 5.39 -34.98
CA GLY A 12 7.12 4.94 -33.96
C GLY A 12 6.89 5.56 -32.58
N GLY A 13 6.40 6.80 -32.54
CA GLY A 13 6.02 7.48 -31.29
C GLY A 13 4.77 6.89 -30.65
N ALA A 14 3.76 6.54 -31.46
CA ALA A 14 2.53 5.90 -30.99
C ALA A 14 2.77 4.48 -30.43
N ASP A 15 3.59 3.67 -31.11
CA ASP A 15 3.95 2.31 -30.66
C ASP A 15 4.82 2.31 -29.40
N GLY A 16 5.77 3.26 -29.31
CA GLY A 16 6.57 3.48 -28.11
C GLY A 16 5.73 3.92 -26.91
N ALA A 17 4.78 4.84 -27.11
CA ALA A 17 3.85 5.28 -26.07
C ALA A 17 2.88 4.17 -25.64
N ALA A 18 2.42 3.32 -26.57
CA ALA A 18 1.59 2.16 -26.28
C ALA A 18 2.35 1.10 -25.47
N SER A 19 3.59 0.79 -25.85
CA SER A 19 4.48 -0.11 -25.10
C SER A 19 4.81 0.42 -23.71
N GLY A 20 5.11 1.72 -23.58
CA GLY A 20 5.35 2.36 -22.30
C GLY A 20 4.12 2.32 -21.39
N ARG A 21 2.92 2.56 -21.94
CA ARG A 21 1.65 2.47 -21.19
C ARG A 21 1.33 1.04 -20.77
N ALA A 22 1.63 0.05 -21.61
CA ALA A 22 1.49 -1.36 -21.27
C ALA A 22 2.46 -1.78 -20.15
N ALA A 23 3.71 -1.32 -20.18
CA ALA A 23 4.69 -1.55 -19.13
C ALA A 23 4.27 -0.89 -17.81
N LEU A 24 3.86 0.37 -17.83
CA LEU A 24 3.35 1.09 -16.65
C LEU A 24 2.12 0.41 -16.05
N ARG A 25 1.19 -0.04 -16.90
CA ARG A 25 0.00 -0.77 -16.45
C ARG A 25 0.38 -2.08 -15.76
N ARG A 26 1.37 -2.81 -16.29
CA ARG A 26 1.87 -4.06 -15.70
C ARG A 26 2.57 -3.80 -14.36
N ILE A 27 3.36 -2.74 -14.25
CA ILE A 27 4.03 -2.33 -13.00
C ILE A 27 3.01 -1.87 -11.95
N ALA A 28 2.00 -1.10 -12.36
CA ALA A 28 1.00 -0.55 -11.45
C ALA A 28 0.02 -1.63 -10.95
N LEU A 29 -0.49 -2.47 -11.84
CA LEU A 29 -1.53 -3.47 -11.51
C LEU A 29 -0.95 -4.82 -11.10
N GLY A 30 0.26 -5.15 -11.56
CA GLY A 30 0.80 -6.51 -11.45
C GLY A 30 0.04 -7.49 -12.34
N GLU A 31 0.56 -8.71 -12.44
CA GLU A 31 -0.12 -9.80 -13.15
C GLU A 31 -1.07 -10.58 -12.23
N THR A 32 -0.86 -10.52 -10.91
CA THR A 32 -1.67 -11.21 -9.89
C THR A 32 -1.63 -10.46 -8.54
N GLY A 33 -2.50 -10.86 -7.60
CA GLY A 33 -2.28 -10.57 -6.18
C GLY A 33 -3.28 -9.65 -5.50
N PHE A 34 -4.25 -9.05 -6.21
CA PHE A 34 -5.26 -8.19 -5.59
C PHE A 34 -6.10 -8.90 -4.53
N GLU A 35 -6.62 -10.09 -4.81
CA GLU A 35 -7.42 -10.86 -3.84
C GLU A 35 -6.62 -11.16 -2.57
N ARG A 36 -5.38 -11.63 -2.75
CA ARG A 36 -4.46 -11.93 -1.65
C ARG A 36 -4.10 -10.66 -0.88
N ALA A 37 -3.86 -9.55 -1.57
CA ALA A 37 -3.59 -8.26 -0.94
C ALA A 37 -4.77 -7.79 -0.10
N THR A 38 -6.01 -7.88 -0.61
CA THR A 38 -7.22 -7.52 0.13
C THR A 38 -7.39 -8.38 1.40
N VAL A 39 -7.25 -9.70 1.27
CA VAL A 39 -7.36 -10.63 2.41
C VAL A 39 -6.31 -10.30 3.46
N TRP A 40 -5.04 -10.17 3.05
CA TRP A 40 -3.96 -9.86 3.97
C TRP A 40 -4.02 -8.43 4.53
N SER A 41 -4.62 -7.50 3.81
CA SER A 41 -4.93 -6.16 4.33
C SER A 41 -5.92 -6.25 5.49
N ALA A 42 -7.02 -6.99 5.33
CA ALA A 42 -7.97 -7.22 6.41
C ALA A 42 -7.34 -7.94 7.61
N VAL A 43 -6.53 -8.97 7.34
CA VAL A 43 -5.78 -9.69 8.39
C VAL A 43 -4.80 -8.77 9.11
N GLY A 44 -4.04 -7.96 8.37
CA GLY A 44 -3.08 -7.02 8.94
C GLY A 44 -3.74 -5.97 9.81
N LEU A 45 -4.92 -5.46 9.44
CA LEU A 45 -5.71 -4.56 10.28
C LEU A 45 -6.08 -5.22 11.61
N ALA A 46 -6.63 -6.44 11.56
CA ALA A 46 -7.05 -7.18 12.75
C ALA A 46 -5.85 -7.51 13.67
N LEU A 47 -4.75 -7.99 13.09
CA LEU A 47 -3.53 -8.30 13.82
C LEU A 47 -2.89 -7.07 14.45
N SER A 48 -2.93 -5.90 13.80
CA SER A 48 -2.48 -4.65 14.41
C SER A 48 -3.28 -4.33 15.67
N TYR A 49 -4.61 -4.49 15.66
CA TYR A 49 -5.45 -4.30 16.85
C TYR A 49 -5.05 -5.24 17.99
N VAL A 50 -4.93 -6.54 17.69
CA VAL A 50 -4.52 -7.55 18.66
C VAL A 50 -3.11 -7.27 19.20
N ALA A 51 -2.19 -6.80 18.36
CA ALA A 51 -0.83 -6.48 18.76
C ALA A 51 -0.80 -5.33 19.78
N PHE A 52 -1.61 -4.28 19.62
CA PHE A 52 -1.72 -3.23 20.63
C PHE A 52 -2.24 -3.75 21.97
N ASP A 53 -3.27 -4.60 21.96
CA ASP A 53 -3.83 -5.15 23.19
C ASP A 53 -2.83 -6.10 23.88
N ALA A 54 -2.15 -6.96 23.11
CA ALA A 54 -1.15 -7.88 23.64
C ALA A 54 0.10 -7.16 24.17
N THR A 55 0.60 -6.14 23.45
CA THR A 55 1.76 -5.36 23.87
C THR A 55 1.48 -4.51 25.10
N ALA A 56 0.29 -3.91 25.19
CA ALA A 56 -0.15 -3.21 26.39
C ALA A 56 -0.22 -4.14 27.61
N ALA A 57 -0.71 -5.37 27.44
CA ALA A 57 -0.80 -6.36 28.52
C ALA A 57 0.56 -6.75 29.12
N VAL A 58 1.64 -6.64 28.35
CA VAL A 58 3.02 -6.90 28.81
C VAL A 58 3.82 -5.62 29.09
N GLY A 59 3.15 -4.46 29.13
CA GLY A 59 3.76 -3.17 29.49
C GLY A 59 4.57 -2.48 28.38
N VAL A 60 4.43 -2.91 27.13
CA VAL A 60 5.08 -2.26 25.98
C VAL A 60 4.25 -1.05 25.54
N GLY A 61 4.93 0.09 25.39
CA GLY A 61 4.29 1.35 25.01
C GLY A 61 3.86 1.42 23.54
N ALA A 62 2.78 2.17 23.28
CA ALA A 62 2.23 2.39 21.94
C ALA A 62 3.26 2.83 20.87
N PRO A 63 4.26 3.70 21.15
CA PRO A 63 5.26 4.08 20.14
C PRO A 63 6.11 2.90 19.66
N ALA A 64 6.50 1.99 20.56
CA ALA A 64 7.29 0.82 20.22
C ALA A 64 6.48 -0.14 19.35
N THR A 65 5.23 -0.43 19.73
CA THR A 65 4.31 -1.27 18.95
C THR A 65 4.08 -0.68 17.55
N THR A 66 3.86 0.63 17.46
CA THR A 66 3.68 1.35 16.19
C THR A 66 4.89 1.19 15.27
N GLY A 67 6.10 1.39 15.80
CA GLY A 67 7.34 1.26 15.04
C GLY A 67 7.56 -0.15 14.50
N VAL A 68 7.31 -1.17 15.34
CA VAL A 68 7.43 -2.58 14.93
C VAL A 68 6.41 -2.93 13.84
N LEU A 69 5.14 -2.54 14.01
CA LEU A 69 4.11 -2.79 13.00
C LEU A 69 4.42 -2.10 11.67
N ALA A 70 4.93 -0.87 11.69
CA ALA A 70 5.36 -0.17 10.49
C ALA A 70 6.52 -0.90 9.78
N ALA A 71 7.49 -1.40 10.53
CA ALA A 71 8.60 -2.19 9.98
C ALA A 71 8.11 -3.50 9.36
N VAL A 72 7.23 -4.24 10.05
CA VAL A 72 6.64 -5.49 9.54
C VAL A 72 5.83 -5.23 8.26
N ALA A 73 5.03 -4.15 8.23
CA ALA A 73 4.26 -3.78 7.05
C ALA A 73 5.17 -3.43 5.86
N ALA A 74 6.26 -2.69 6.09
CA ALA A 74 7.23 -2.35 5.05
C ALA A 74 7.94 -3.60 4.51
N VAL A 75 8.39 -4.51 5.38
CA VAL A 75 9.02 -5.77 4.97
C VAL A 75 8.04 -6.64 4.18
N GLY A 76 6.79 -6.76 4.66
CA GLY A 76 5.73 -7.48 3.97
C GLY A 76 5.45 -6.91 2.58
N ALA A 77 5.40 -5.58 2.44
CA ALA A 77 5.22 -4.90 1.16
C ALA A 77 6.39 -5.19 0.19
N VAL A 78 7.64 -5.12 0.66
CA VAL A 78 8.81 -5.44 -0.17
C VAL A 78 8.80 -6.90 -0.62
N ALA A 79 8.52 -7.82 0.31
CA ALA A 79 8.44 -9.25 0.00
C ALA A 79 7.33 -9.55 -1.02
N PHE A 80 6.19 -8.87 -0.92
CA PHE A 80 5.07 -9.03 -1.84
C PHE A 80 5.36 -8.40 -3.23
N ALA A 81 5.97 -7.22 -3.28
CA ALA A 81 6.41 -6.63 -4.53
C ALA A 81 7.45 -7.49 -5.26
N ALA A 82 8.32 -8.18 -4.51
CA ALA A 82 9.29 -9.11 -5.07
C ALA A 82 8.65 -10.36 -5.71
N THR A 83 7.39 -10.68 -5.43
CA THR A 83 6.65 -11.73 -6.16
C THR A 83 6.03 -11.24 -7.47
N GLY A 84 6.31 -10.01 -7.90
CA GLY A 84 5.72 -9.40 -9.09
C GLY A 84 4.31 -8.84 -8.88
N ALA A 85 3.87 -8.72 -7.62
CA ALA A 85 2.64 -8.00 -7.32
C ALA A 85 2.86 -6.50 -7.58
N GLY A 86 1.97 -5.88 -8.36
CA GLY A 86 2.14 -4.49 -8.77
C GLY A 86 2.14 -3.50 -7.60
N ALA A 87 2.42 -2.24 -7.89
CA ALA A 87 2.43 -1.17 -6.89
C ALA A 87 1.08 -1.03 -6.17
N LEU A 88 -0.03 -1.20 -6.88
CA LEU A 88 -1.39 -1.01 -6.34
C LEU A 88 -1.80 -2.17 -5.41
N PRO A 89 -1.64 -3.47 -5.77
CA PRO A 89 -1.77 -4.57 -4.82
C PRO A 89 -0.87 -4.43 -3.58
N THR A 90 0.36 -3.95 -3.77
CA THR A 90 1.32 -3.78 -2.67
C THR A 90 0.91 -2.66 -1.72
N ALA A 91 0.44 -1.54 -2.25
CA ALA A 91 -0.15 -0.46 -1.45
C ALA A 91 -1.40 -0.96 -0.69
N LEU A 92 -2.26 -1.73 -1.36
CA LEU A 92 -3.46 -2.30 -0.73
C LEU A 92 -3.11 -3.24 0.42
N LEU A 93 -2.08 -4.09 0.24
CA LEU A 93 -1.57 -4.96 1.29
C LEU A 93 -1.10 -4.17 2.52
N ALA A 94 -0.32 -3.11 2.29
CA ALA A 94 0.23 -2.27 3.35
C ALA A 94 -0.85 -1.45 4.08
N TYR A 95 -1.94 -1.10 3.40
CA TYR A 95 -3.01 -0.27 3.95
C TYR A 95 -3.61 -0.83 5.24
N GLY A 96 -3.90 -2.12 5.27
CA GLY A 96 -4.52 -2.80 6.40
C GLY A 96 -3.77 -2.62 7.74
N PRO A 97 -2.50 -3.06 7.83
CA PRO A 97 -1.72 -2.89 9.05
C PRO A 97 -1.51 -1.41 9.41
N PHE A 98 -1.34 -0.49 8.44
CA PHE A 98 -1.26 0.95 8.72
C PHE A 98 -2.58 1.51 9.26
N ALA A 99 -3.72 1.13 8.67
CA ALA A 99 -5.04 1.55 9.11
C ALA A 99 -5.33 1.06 10.53
N GLY A 100 -5.04 -0.21 10.83
CA GLY A 100 -5.16 -0.76 12.18
C GLY A 100 -4.28 -0.03 13.19
N THR A 101 -3.03 0.25 12.83
CA THR A 101 -2.06 0.93 13.70
C THR A 101 -2.46 2.38 13.98
N LEU A 102 -2.83 3.14 12.95
CA LEU A 102 -3.17 4.56 13.08
C LEU A 102 -4.54 4.78 13.71
N LEU A 103 -5.53 3.90 13.45
CA LEU A 103 -6.79 3.93 14.18
C LEU A 103 -6.59 3.64 15.67
N ARG A 104 -5.69 2.71 16.02
CA ARG A 104 -5.45 2.38 17.42
C ARG A 104 -4.60 3.43 18.14
N GLY A 105 -3.66 4.05 17.44
CA GLY A 105 -2.73 5.04 18.00
C GLY A 105 -3.27 6.47 18.03
N LEU A 106 -4.08 6.87 17.04
CA LEU A 106 -4.56 8.25 16.86
C LEU A 106 -6.09 8.36 16.77
N GLY A 107 -6.79 7.23 16.59
CA GLY A 107 -8.24 7.21 16.45
C GLY A 107 -8.99 7.32 17.78
N PRO A 108 -10.33 7.35 17.72
CA PRO A 108 -11.16 7.40 18.91
C PRO A 108 -11.01 6.14 19.77
N THR A 109 -11.54 6.21 20.98
CA THR A 109 -11.62 5.06 21.88
C THR A 109 -12.19 3.85 21.13
N PRO A 110 -11.49 2.70 21.18
CA PRO A 110 -11.91 1.53 20.43
C PRO A 110 -13.34 1.14 20.83
N TYR A 111 -14.12 0.67 19.85
CA TYR A 111 -15.53 0.28 20.00
C TYR A 111 -16.56 1.41 20.21
N ALA A 112 -16.14 2.68 20.20
CA ALA A 112 -17.07 3.80 20.13
C ALA A 112 -17.68 3.89 18.71
N VAL A 113 -19.00 4.11 18.63
CA VAL A 113 -19.69 4.30 17.33
C VAL A 113 -19.48 5.74 16.85
N PRO A 114 -18.73 5.95 15.75
CA PRO A 114 -18.48 7.30 15.21
C PRO A 114 -19.76 7.90 14.64
N GLY A 115 -20.02 9.19 14.89
CA GLY A 115 -21.22 9.88 14.37
C GLY A 115 -22.54 9.49 15.05
N GLY A 116 -22.51 8.66 16.09
CA GLY A 116 -23.67 8.40 16.96
C GLY A 116 -23.92 9.53 17.95
N LEU A 117 -25.09 9.50 18.62
CA LEU A 117 -25.39 10.44 19.71
C LEU A 117 -24.35 10.33 20.83
N GLY A 118 -23.60 11.42 21.06
CA GLY A 118 -22.49 11.45 22.04
C GLY A 118 -21.21 10.75 21.59
N GLY A 119 -21.15 10.28 20.34
CA GLY A 119 -19.98 9.62 19.77
C GLY A 119 -18.93 10.61 19.24
N PRO A 120 -17.71 10.12 18.95
CA PRO A 120 -16.67 10.93 18.35
C PRO A 120 -17.07 11.40 16.93
N PRO A 121 -16.59 12.58 16.49
CA PRO A 121 -16.85 13.05 15.12
C PRO A 121 -16.23 12.10 14.11
N LEU A 122 -16.86 11.99 12.92
CA LEU A 122 -16.37 11.11 11.84
C LEU A 122 -14.92 11.41 11.44
N SER A 123 -14.48 12.67 11.56
CA SER A 123 -13.09 13.08 11.30
C SER A 123 -12.06 12.36 12.15
N ALA A 124 -12.41 11.93 13.36
CA ALA A 124 -11.52 11.16 14.23
C ALA A 124 -11.19 9.77 13.65
N VAL A 125 -12.01 9.26 12.74
CA VAL A 125 -11.80 7.98 12.05
C VAL A 125 -11.27 8.19 10.63
N THR A 126 -11.77 9.19 9.91
CA THR A 126 -11.37 9.41 8.52
C THR A 126 -9.96 9.99 8.40
N ALA A 127 -9.52 10.85 9.34
CA ALA A 127 -8.17 11.39 9.33
C ALA A 127 -7.07 10.31 9.45
N PRO A 128 -7.11 9.38 10.43
CA PRO A 128 -6.12 8.31 10.50
C PRO A 128 -6.19 7.34 9.31
N LEU A 129 -7.38 7.10 8.75
CA LEU A 129 -7.53 6.28 7.54
C LEU A 129 -6.93 6.96 6.30
N ALA A 130 -7.11 8.27 6.15
CA ALA A 130 -6.49 9.03 5.06
C ALA A 130 -4.97 9.02 5.17
N LEU A 131 -4.44 9.18 6.38
CA LEU A 131 -3.01 9.05 6.65
C LEU A 131 -2.50 7.64 6.37
N ALA A 132 -3.26 6.60 6.75
CA ALA A 132 -2.93 5.22 6.44
C ALA A 132 -2.87 4.96 4.93
N ALA A 133 -3.81 5.51 4.17
CA ALA A 133 -3.80 5.43 2.71
C ALA A 133 -2.57 6.12 2.12
N ALA A 134 -2.22 7.32 2.58
CA ALA A 134 -1.03 8.02 2.13
C ALA A 134 0.26 7.24 2.42
N ALA A 135 0.40 6.71 3.64
CA ALA A 135 1.53 5.88 4.03
C ALA A 135 1.62 4.59 3.20
N ALA A 136 0.48 3.93 2.99
CA ALA A 136 0.40 2.70 2.22
C ALA A 136 0.78 2.91 0.75
N VAL A 137 0.34 4.01 0.14
CA VAL A 137 0.75 4.39 -1.22
C VAL A 137 2.26 4.64 -1.28
N ALA A 138 2.80 5.44 -0.35
CA ALA A 138 4.24 5.71 -0.33
C ALA A 138 5.07 4.41 -0.20
N VAL A 139 4.71 3.54 0.75
CA VAL A 139 5.40 2.26 0.98
C VAL A 139 5.21 1.29 -0.19
N GLY A 140 4.00 1.18 -0.73
CA GLY A 140 3.70 0.29 -1.84
C GLY A 140 4.47 0.65 -3.11
N PHE A 141 4.58 1.94 -3.42
CA PHE A 141 5.37 2.41 -4.55
C PHE A 141 6.88 2.25 -4.32
N ALA A 142 7.39 2.57 -3.12
CA ALA A 142 8.79 2.33 -2.80
C ALA A 142 9.16 0.84 -2.92
N ALA A 143 8.30 -0.04 -2.39
CA ALA A 143 8.47 -1.49 -2.50
C ALA A 143 8.42 -1.98 -3.95
N ALA A 144 7.53 -1.44 -4.79
CA ALA A 144 7.48 -1.77 -6.21
C ALA A 144 8.77 -1.40 -6.96
N VAL A 145 9.36 -0.23 -6.65
CA VAL A 145 10.66 0.16 -7.20
C VAL A 145 11.75 -0.81 -6.76
N VAL A 146 11.78 -1.20 -5.49
CA VAL A 146 12.73 -2.21 -4.97
C VAL A 146 12.54 -3.55 -5.68
N GLY A 147 11.30 -4.03 -5.82
CA GLY A 147 10.98 -5.28 -6.52
C GLY A 147 11.44 -5.27 -7.97
N PHE A 148 11.20 -4.17 -8.68
CA PHE A 148 11.67 -3.97 -10.05
C PHE A 148 13.21 -4.03 -10.16
N LEU A 149 13.92 -3.32 -9.27
CA LEU A 149 15.38 -3.32 -9.23
C LEU A 149 15.95 -4.72 -8.95
N VAL A 150 15.34 -5.46 -8.02
CA VAL A 150 15.75 -6.84 -7.71
C VAL A 150 15.51 -7.78 -8.89
N GLY A 151 14.40 -7.63 -9.61
CA GLY A 151 14.12 -8.40 -10.83
C GLY A 151 15.20 -8.19 -11.89
N ARG A 152 15.62 -6.94 -12.10
CA ARG A 152 16.67 -6.56 -13.07
C ARG A 152 18.06 -7.11 -12.75
N ILE A 153 18.35 -7.45 -11.50
CA ILE A 153 19.65 -8.03 -11.09
C ILE A 153 19.70 -9.55 -11.32
N ARG A 154 18.53 -10.20 -11.37
CA ARG A 154 18.42 -11.66 -11.51
C ARG A 154 18.35 -12.15 -12.96
N GLU A 155 18.08 -11.23 -13.90
CA GLU A 155 18.16 -11.44 -15.36
C GLU A 155 19.60 -11.28 -15.86
#